data_AF-A0A840V6Y7-F1
#
_entry.id   AF-A0A840V6Y7-F1
#
_cell.length_a   1.000
_cell.length_b   1.000
_cell.length_c   1.000
_cell.angle_alpha   90.00
_cell.angle_beta   90.00
_cell.angle_gamma   90.00
#
_symmetry.space_group_name_H-M   'P 1'
#
loop_
_entity.id
_entity.type
_entity.pdbx_description
1 polymer ?
#
loop_
_entity_poly.entity_id
_entity_poly.type
_entity_poly.pdbx_seq_one_letter_code
_entity_poly.pdbx_strand_id
1 'polypeptide(L)' 'MEFNDAKMAVEYGAAHGALAMTTPGDTTMATVDEVKKLVGGGSARVDR' A
#
# COMPACT_ATOMS: atom_id res chain seq x y z
N MET A 1 -18.87 -8.69 3.06
CA MET A 1 -17.61 -7.95 2.84
C MET A 1 -16.56 -8.61 3.69
N GLU A 2 -15.48 -9.10 3.09
CA GLU A 2 -14.49 -9.98 3.73
C GLU A 2 -13.76 -9.32 4.92
N PHE A 3 -13.74 -7.98 5.00
CA PHE A 3 -13.06 -7.26 6.09
C PHE A 3 -13.90 -6.21 6.83
N ASN A 4 -15.11 -5.89 6.39
CA ASN A 4 -16.11 -4.94 6.96
C ASN A 4 -15.61 -3.76 7.84
N ASP A 5 -14.39 -3.28 7.58
CA ASP A 5 -13.72 -2.21 8.30
C ASP A 5 -13.31 -1.16 7.28
N ALA A 6 -14.11 -0.08 7.24
CA ALA A 6 -13.91 1.02 6.33
C ALA A 6 -12.59 1.76 6.60
N LYS A 7 -12.13 1.81 7.86
CA LYS A 7 -10.89 2.47 8.22
C LYS A 7 -9.71 1.71 7.62
N MET A 8 -9.69 0.39 7.77
CA MET A 8 -8.66 -0.46 7.18
C MET A 8 -8.64 -0.33 5.65
N ALA A 9 -9.80 -0.31 4.99
CA ALA A 9 -9.86 -0.12 3.54
C ALA A 9 -9.23 1.21 3.10
N VAL A 10 -9.50 2.31 3.83
CA VAL A 10 -8.92 3.63 3.54
C VAL A 10 -7.41 3.63 3.77
N GLU A 11 -6.93 3.03 4.86
CA GLU A 11 -5.49 2.94 5.16
C GLU A 11 -4.73 2.16 4.09
N TYR A 12 -5.28 1.02 3.65
CA TYR A 12 -4.69 0.23 2.55
C TYR A 12 -4.67 1.00 1.23
N GLY A 13 -5.76 1.70 0.89
CA GLY A 13 -5.82 2.52 -0.32
C GLY A 13 -4.81 3.67 -0.31
N ALA A 14 -4.68 4.36 0.82
CA ALA A 14 -3.70 5.45 0.98
C ALA A 14 -2.25 4.94 0.87
N ALA A 15 -1.94 3.81 1.52
CA ALA A 15 -0.64 3.17 1.46
C ALA A 15 -0.30 2.73 0.03
N HIS A 16 -1.23 2.08 -0.66
CA HIS A 16 -1.05 1.68 -2.06
C HIS A 16 -0.86 2.87 -2.99
N GLY A 17 -1.66 3.93 -2.82
CA GLY A 17 -1.53 5.17 -3.59
C GLY A 17 -0.14 5.81 -3.40
N ALA A 18 0.37 5.85 -2.18
CA ALA A 18 1.72 6.36 -1.90
C ALA A 18 2.80 5.55 -2.61
N LEU A 19 2.70 4.21 -2.63
CA LEU A 19 3.65 3.35 -3.35
C LEU A 19 3.54 3.53 -4.87
N ALA A 20 2.31 3.59 -5.41
CA ALA A 20 2.07 3.78 -6.83
C ALA A 20 2.65 5.10 -7.35
N MET A 21 2.62 6.18 -6.56
CA MET A 21 3.23 7.48 -6.91
C MET A 21 4.75 7.43 -7.08
N THR A 22 5.40 6.33 -6.71
CA THR A 22 6.83 6.10 -6.92
C THR A 22 7.13 5.25 -8.16
N THR A 23 6.10 4.75 -8.84
CA THR A 23 6.23 3.91 -10.04
C THR A 23 5.91 4.73 -11.30
N PRO A 24 6.81 4.77 -12.30
CA PRO A 24 6.50 5.41 -13.58
C PRO A 24 5.42 4.65 -14.36
N GLY A 25 4.45 5.38 -14.90
CA GLY A 25 3.37 4.83 -15.73
C GLY A 25 2.08 4.55 -14.95
N ASP A 26 1.12 3.90 -15.61
CA ASP A 26 -0.23 3.67 -15.06
C ASP A 26 -0.35 2.36 -14.28
N THR A 27 0.65 1.49 -14.37
CA THR A 27 0.70 0.21 -13.65
C THR A 27 1.70 0.28 -12.50
N THR A 28 1.32 -0.34 -11.39
CA THR A 28 2.13 -0.39 -10.18
C THR A 28 2.78 -1.77 -10.02
N MET A 29 4.02 -1.78 -9.53
CA MET A 29 4.74 -3.00 -9.15
C MET A 29 4.59 -3.30 -7.64
N ALA A 30 3.79 -2.51 -6.91
CA ALA A 30 3.60 -2.68 -5.48
C ALA A 30 2.89 -4.00 -5.16
N THR A 31 3.49 -4.76 -4.26
CA THR A 31 2.97 -6.03 -3.75
C THR A 31 2.06 -5.82 -2.53
N VAL A 32 1.21 -6.81 -2.25
CA VAL A 32 0.34 -6.79 -1.07
C VAL A 32 1.15 -6.71 0.23
N ASP A 33 2.31 -7.35 0.28
CA ASP A 33 3.17 -7.36 1.46
C ASP A 33 3.81 -5.99 1.73
N GLU A 34 4.20 -5.27 0.68
CA GLU A 34 4.69 -3.88 0.81
C GLU A 34 3.59 -2.93 1.32
N VAL A 35 2.36 -3.08 0.80
CA VAL A 35 1.21 -2.29 1.28
C VAL A 35 0.93 -2.58 2.76
N LYS A 36 0.89 -3.85 3.16
CA LYS A 36 0.69 -4.27 4.56
C LYS A 36 1.78 -3.72 5.48
N LYS A 37 3.05 -3.78 5.05
CA LYS A 37 4.19 -3.23 5.79
C LYS A 37 4.02 -1.73 6.01
N LEU A 38 3.60 -0.98 4.99
CA LEU A 38 3.39 0.46 5.07
C LEU A 38 2.20 0.82 5.98
N VAL A 39 1.08 0.10 5.88
CA VAL A 39 -0.07 0.26 6.79
C VAL A 39 0.32 -0.02 8.25
N GLY A 40 1.18 -1.02 8.47
CA GLY A 40 1.73 -1.36 9.79
C GLY A 40 2.73 -0.35 10.37
N GLY A 41 2.95 0.80 9.73
CA GLY A 41 3.90 1.84 10.17
C GLY A 41 5.33 1.64 9.68
N GLY A 42 5.55 0.72 8.75
CA GLY A 42 6.83 0.54 8.07
C GLY A 42 7.15 1.69 7.10
N SER A 43 8.39 1.76 6.65
CA SER A 43 8.84 2.76 5.67
C SER A 43 8.58 2.27 4.23
N ALA A 44 8.26 3.19 3.32
CA ALA A 44 8.21 2.96 1.88
C ALA A 44 9.61 2.74 1.23
N ARG A 45 10.66 2.52 2.03
CA ARG A 45 11.98 2.14 1.52
C ARG A 45 11.94 0.72 0.98
N VAL A 46 12.60 0.53 -0.16
CA VAL A 46 12.86 -0.78 -0.75
C VAL A 46 13.69 -1.63 0.22
N ASP A 47 13.13 -2.73 0.70
CA ASP A 47 13.93 -3.82 1.30
C ASP A 47 14.61 -4.57 0.15
N ARG A 48 15.91 -4.85 0.29
CA ARG A 48 16.74 -5.54 -0.71
C ARG A 48 17.17 -6.89 -0.18
#